data_AF-A0A4Q2XNJ8-F1
#
_entry.id   AF-A0A4Q2XNJ8-F1
#
_cell.length_a   1.000
_cell.length_b   1.000
_cell.length_c   1.000
_cell.angle_alpha   90.00
_cell.angle_beta   90.00
_cell.angle_gamma   90.00
#
_symmetry.space_group_name_H-M   'P 1'
#
loop_
_entity.id
_entity.type
_entity.pdbx_description
1 polymer ?
#
loop_
_entity_poly.entity_id
_entity_poly.type
_entity_poly.pdbx_seq_one_letter_code
_entity_poly.pdbx_strand_id
1 'polypeptide(L)' 'MNSLLPVSGSALSGHLDLRCEVRADGVPFISRQGFRAPVHLSKSHLDQGHLVQSIVNPTAGFFDGDQLE' A
#
# COMPACT_ATOMS: atom_id res chain seq x y z
N MET A 1 -25.95 26.44 -12.99
CA MET A 1 -24.49 26.21 -13.03
C MET A 1 -24.04 25.92 -11.61
N ASN A 2 -23.84 24.64 -11.26
CA ASN A 2 -23.39 24.27 -9.92
C ASN A 2 -21.85 24.34 -9.91
N SER A 3 -21.30 25.38 -9.30
CA SER A 3 -19.87 25.52 -9.06
C SER A 3 -19.47 24.53 -7.98
N LEU A 4 -18.99 23.34 -8.37
CA LEU A 4 -18.26 22.47 -7.46
C LEU A 4 -16.94 23.19 -7.14
N LEU A 5 -16.88 23.83 -5.96
CA LEU A 5 -15.59 24.25 -5.42
C LEU A 5 -14.67 23.03 -5.38
N PRO A 6 -13.40 23.12 -5.85
CA PRO A 6 -12.50 21.99 -5.81
C PRO A 6 -12.30 21.57 -4.35
N VAL A 7 -12.25 20.26 -4.11
CA VAL A 7 -11.87 19.70 -2.80
C VAL A 7 -10.53 20.34 -2.41
N SER A 8 -10.50 21.15 -1.35
CA SER A 8 -9.31 21.86 -0.90
C SER A 8 -8.41 21.01 0.01
N GLY A 9 -8.67 19.70 0.09
CA GLY A 9 -7.85 18.76 0.84
C GLY A 9 -6.46 18.71 0.24
N SER A 10 -5.42 18.87 1.05
CA SER A 10 -4.05 18.68 0.58
C SER A 10 -3.92 17.33 -0.11
N ALA A 11 -3.32 17.31 -1.29
CA ALA A 11 -2.98 16.07 -1.98
C ALA A 11 -2.31 15.08 -1.02
N LEU A 12 -2.72 13.82 -1.08
CA LEU A 12 -2.19 12.75 -0.26
C LEU A 12 -0.81 12.34 -0.78
N SER A 13 0.13 12.16 0.14
CA SER A 13 1.43 11.56 -0.15
C SER A 13 1.59 10.29 0.68
N GLY A 14 1.40 9.14 0.02
CA GLY A 14 1.61 7.82 0.57
C GLY A 14 3.01 7.29 0.37
N HIS A 15 3.28 6.14 0.99
CA HIS A 15 4.50 5.38 0.77
C HIS A 15 4.23 3.88 0.85
N LEU A 16 4.89 3.10 0.00
CA LEU A 16 4.95 1.65 0.06
C LEU A 16 6.32 1.11 -0.39
N ASP A 17 7.08 0.55 0.55
CA ASP A 17 8.29 -0.22 0.27
C ASP A 17 8.10 -1.64 0.79
N LEU A 18 8.22 -2.63 -0.10
CA LEU A 18 8.16 -4.05 0.24
C LEU A 18 9.33 -4.77 -0.41
N ARG A 19 10.05 -5.55 0.39
CA ARG A 19 11.07 -6.47 -0.08
C ARG A 19 10.73 -7.89 0.32
N CYS A 20 10.58 -8.75 -0.68
CA CYS A 20 10.43 -10.18 -0.48
C CYS A 20 11.79 -10.86 -0.61
N GLU A 21 12.10 -11.74 0.32
CA GLU A 21 13.27 -12.62 0.28
C GLU A 21 12.87 -14.06 0.59
N VAL A 22 13.81 -14.97 0.40
CA VAL A 22 13.65 -16.39 0.67
C VAL A 22 14.60 -16.77 1.79
N ARG A 23 14.08 -17.43 2.82
CA ARG A 23 14.89 -17.99 3.91
C ARG A 23 15.72 -19.17 3.43
N ALA A 24 16.69 -19.60 4.23
CA ALA A 24 17.53 -20.76 3.91
C ALA A 24 16.73 -22.06 3.71
N ASP A 25 15.55 -22.17 4.31
CA ASP A 25 14.62 -23.30 4.18
C ASP A 25 13.71 -23.21 2.94
N GLY A 26 13.87 -22.18 2.09
CA GLY A 26 13.08 -21.96 0.90
C GLY A 26 11.76 -21.21 1.14
N VAL A 27 11.44 -20.83 2.39
CA VAL A 27 10.18 -20.13 2.69
C VAL A 27 10.30 -18.63 2.35
N PRO A 28 9.42 -18.08 1.49
CA PRO A 28 9.41 -16.65 1.20
C PRO A 28 8.86 -15.83 2.39
N PHE A 29 9.39 -14.64 2.61
CA PHE A 29 8.94 -13.70 3.64
C PHE A 29 9.21 -12.25 3.24
N ILE A 30 8.50 -11.31 3.87
CA ILE A 30 8.79 -9.87 3.73
C ILE A 30 9.97 -9.53 4.65
N SER A 31 11.14 -9.24 4.06
CA SER A 31 12.36 -8.87 4.80
C SER A 31 12.42 -7.38 5.15
N ARG A 32 11.70 -6.55 4.38
CA ARG A 32 11.57 -5.11 4.64
C ARG A 32 10.17 -4.64 4.29
N GLN A 33 9.58 -3.85 5.18
CA GLN A 33 8.33 -3.15 4.94
C GLN A 33 8.40 -1.71 5.43
N GLY A 34 7.93 -0.79 4.59
CA GLY A 34 7.66 0.60 4.93
C GLY A 34 6.31 0.97 4.32
N PHE A 35 5.47 1.66 5.08
CA PHE A 35 4.24 2.20 4.53
C PHE A 35 3.83 3.49 5.23
N ARG A 36 3.10 4.33 4.50
CA ARG A 36 2.43 5.53 5.01
C ARG A 36 1.05 5.62 4.39
N ALA A 37 0.09 6.11 5.17
CA ALA A 37 -1.26 6.38 4.67
C ALA A 37 -1.21 7.17 3.34
N PRO A 38 -2.07 6.84 2.37
CA PRO A 38 -3.32 6.08 2.55
C PRO A 38 -3.18 4.56 2.40
N VAL A 39 -1.98 4.00 2.25
CA VAL A 39 -1.80 2.55 2.13
C VAL A 39 -1.73 1.89 3.52
N HIS A 40 -2.35 0.72 3.66
CA HIS A 40 -2.28 -0.13 4.85
C HIS A 40 -1.95 -1.58 4.45
N LEU A 41 -1.19 -2.25 5.31
CA LEU A 41 -0.73 -3.62 5.09
C LEU A 41 -1.38 -4.59 6.09
N SER A 42 -1.77 -5.76 5.62
CA SER A 42 -2.08 -6.90 6.50
C SER A 42 -0.79 -7.54 7.03
N LYS A 43 -0.92 -8.51 7.95
CA LYS A 43 0.13 -9.51 8.13
C LYS A 43 0.19 -10.39 6.87
N SER A 44 1.38 -10.67 6.38
CA SER A 44 1.55 -11.64 5.30
C SER A 44 1.28 -13.05 5.81
N HIS A 45 0.91 -13.95 4.91
CA HIS A 45 0.76 -15.38 5.20
C HIS A 45 1.18 -16.20 3.97
N LEU A 46 1.38 -17.50 4.16
CA LEU A 46 1.62 -18.41 3.05
C LEU A 46 0.31 -19.01 2.56
N ASP A 47 0.15 -19.09 1.24
CA ASP A 47 -0.91 -19.83 0.59
C ASP A 47 -0.33 -20.58 -0.61
N GLN A 48 -0.50 -21.91 -0.63
CA GLN A 48 0.03 -22.80 -1.68
C GLN A 48 1.51 -22.59 -2.04
N GLY A 49 2.36 -22.27 -1.05
CA GLY A 49 3.79 -22.02 -1.25
C GLY A 49 4.14 -20.58 -1.69
N HIS A 50 3.15 -19.72 -1.85
CA HIS A 50 3.33 -18.30 -2.15
C HIS A 50 3.15 -17.44 -0.90
N LEU A 51 3.95 -16.38 -0.80
CA LEU A 51 3.73 -15.35 0.21
C LEU A 51 2.65 -14.38 -0.28
N VAL A 52 1.57 -14.30 0.46
CA VAL A 52 0.43 -13.42 0.19
C VAL A 52 0.49 -12.22 1.14
N GLN A 53 0.51 -11.02 0.58
CA GLN A 53 0.45 -9.74 1.28
C GLN A 53 -0.77 -8.96 0.79
N SER A 54 -1.70 -8.61 1.68
CA SER A 54 -2.80 -7.71 1.32
C SER A 54 -2.39 -6.26 1.52
N ILE A 55 -2.70 -5.45 0.52
CA ILE A 55 -2.44 -4.01 0.49
C ILE A 55 -3.79 -3.34 0.26
N VAL A 56 -4.16 -2.44 1.17
CA VAL A 56 -5.48 -1.78 1.16
C VAL A 56 -5.29 -0.27 1.16
N ASN A 57 -6.04 0.43 0.31
CA ASN A 57 -6.26 1.86 0.45
C ASN A 57 -7.70 2.08 0.95
N PRO A 58 -7.93 2.47 2.22
CA PRO A 58 -9.26 2.70 2.79
C PRO A 58 -9.76 4.14 2.54
N THR A 59 -9.33 4.79 1.45
CA THR A 59 -9.95 6.02 0.94
C THR A 59 -10.92 5.71 -0.21
N ALA A 60 -11.59 6.74 -0.73
CA ALA A 60 -12.40 6.62 -1.94
C ALA A 60 -11.58 6.39 -3.22
N GLY A 61 -10.25 6.29 -3.12
CA GLY A 61 -9.31 6.23 -4.22
C GLY A 61 -8.24 7.31 -4.13
N PHE A 62 -7.41 7.37 -5.17
CA PHE A 62 -6.48 8.46 -5.39
C PHE A 62 -7.12 9.47 -6.35
N PHE A 63 -7.02 10.75 -6.02
CA PHE A 63 -7.51 11.86 -6.83
C PHE A 63 -6.34 12.64 -7.44
N ASP A 64 -6.67 13.63 -8.28
CA ASP A 64 -5.66 14.47 -8.93
C ASP A 64 -4.72 15.11 -7.91
N GLY A 65 -3.42 14.91 -8.13
CA GLY A 65 -2.35 15.41 -7.27
C GLY A 65 -1.87 14.43 -6.20
N ASP A 66 -2.62 13.38 -5.89
CA ASP A 66 -2.19 12.37 -4.93
C ASP A 66 -1.00 11.55 -5.48
N GLN A 67 -0.11 11.13 -4.59
CA GLN A 67 1.08 10.36 -4.93
C GLN A 67 1.30 9.19 -3.98
N LEU A 68 1.88 8.12 -4.51
CA LEU A 68 2.36 6.96 -3.76
C LEU A 68 3.79 6.66 -4.23
N GLU A 69 4.74 6.74 -3.30
CA GLU A 69 6.15 6.39 -3.52
C GLU A 69 6.49 4.97 -3.09
#